data_AF-J3L9H9-F1
#
_entry.id   AF-J3L9H9-F1
#
_cell.length_a   1.000
_cell.length_b   1.000
_cell.length_c   1.000
_cell.angle_alpha   90.00
_cell.angle_beta   90.00
_cell.angle_gamma   90.00
#
_symmetry.space_group_name_H-M   'P 1'
#
loop_
_entity.id
_entity.type
_entity.pdbx_description
1 polymer ?
#
loop_
_entity_poly.entity_id
_entity_poly.type
_entity_poly.pdbx_seq_one_letter_code
_entity_poly.pdbx_strand_id
1 'polypeptide(L)'
;MWRLKVAGGGDSLLRSTNGFLGRAVWEFDPDHGTPEERAGVERLRREFTDHRLRRRESADLLMRMQFAKQNKNQTRDRIPPVKKLGGDEEVTEEIAMASLRRALDEFSSLQAGDGHWPGDISGIMTIMPGLIFALYVTGSLDAVMSSEHRREIRRYIYNHQNEDGGWGSLLLTSSSMFGTCTNYITLRLLGEEPRWNEQLARGQSWIISHGGATLMPQWGKIWLSVLGLYDWSGNNPIFPELWLTPQFLPFHQQANSGA
;
A
#
# COMPACT_ATOMS: atom_id res chain seq x y z
N MET A 1 -11.19 -13.25 8.57
CA MET A 1 -9.86 -12.69 8.23
C MET A 1 -9.80 -12.33 6.76
N TRP A 2 -8.80 -11.56 6.34
CA TRP A 2 -8.58 -11.24 4.92
C TRP A 2 -8.04 -12.46 4.17
N ARG A 3 -8.61 -12.72 2.99
CA ARG A 3 -8.23 -13.80 2.08
C ARG A 3 -7.84 -13.21 0.73
N LEU A 4 -6.76 -13.71 0.13
CA LEU A 4 -6.38 -13.32 -1.22
C LEU A 4 -7.12 -14.20 -2.25
N LYS A 5 -7.82 -13.55 -3.19
CA LYS A 5 -8.42 -14.16 -4.38
C LYS A 5 -7.56 -13.83 -5.60
N VAL A 6 -7.28 -14.86 -6.41
CA VAL A 6 -6.48 -14.77 -7.63
C VAL A 6 -7.33 -15.13 -8.84
N ALA A 7 -7.07 -14.49 -9.98
CA ALA A 7 -7.68 -14.79 -11.28
C ALA A 7 -9.22 -14.75 -11.26
N GLY A 8 -9.80 -13.96 -10.35
CA GLY A 8 -11.23 -13.79 -10.22
C GLY A 8 -11.79 -12.75 -11.17
N GLY A 9 -12.83 -13.13 -11.91
CA GLY A 9 -13.69 -12.26 -12.72
C GLY A 9 -15.16 -12.59 -12.50
N GLY A 10 -16.07 -11.88 -13.18
CA GLY A 10 -17.51 -12.18 -13.13
C GLY A 10 -18.41 -10.97 -12.91
N ASP A 11 -17.83 -9.81 -12.59
CA ASP A 11 -18.58 -8.55 -12.64
C ASP A 11 -18.66 -8.06 -14.08
N SER A 12 -19.87 -7.69 -14.52
CA SER A 12 -20.16 -7.08 -15.82
C SER A 12 -19.31 -5.83 -16.13
N LEU A 13 -18.82 -5.15 -15.10
CA LEU A 13 -17.97 -3.96 -15.22
C LEU A 13 -16.48 -4.29 -15.40
N LEU A 14 -16.07 -5.54 -15.15
CA LEU A 14 -14.67 -5.96 -15.30
C LEU A 14 -14.43 -6.49 -16.72
N ARG A 15 -13.49 -5.87 -17.44
CA ARG A 15 -13.01 -6.33 -18.76
C ARG A 15 -11.55 -6.75 -18.66
N SER A 16 -11.16 -7.77 -19.40
CA SER A 16 -9.78 -8.24 -19.46
C SER A 16 -9.45 -8.78 -20.86
N THR A 17 -8.21 -8.55 -21.30
CA THR A 17 -7.64 -9.09 -22.53
C THR A 17 -6.92 -10.44 -22.32
N ASN A 18 -6.68 -10.83 -21.05
CA ASN A 18 -5.95 -12.03 -20.67
C ASN A 18 -6.74 -12.94 -19.72
N GLY A 19 -8.07 -12.81 -19.67
CA GLY A 19 -8.91 -13.65 -18.80
C GLY A 19 -8.67 -13.44 -17.30
N PHE A 20 -8.27 -12.24 -16.88
CA PHE A 20 -7.96 -11.84 -15.49
C PHE A 20 -6.73 -12.53 -14.87
N LEU A 21 -5.87 -13.18 -15.67
CA LEU A 21 -4.60 -13.71 -15.19
C LEU A 21 -3.75 -12.61 -14.54
N GLY A 22 -3.17 -12.90 -13.38
CA GLY A 22 -2.38 -11.95 -12.59
C GLY A 22 -3.21 -11.03 -11.69
N ARG A 23 -4.54 -11.12 -11.73
CA ARG A 23 -5.40 -10.30 -10.87
C ARG A 23 -5.39 -10.83 -9.43
N ALA A 24 -5.10 -9.94 -8.49
CA ALA A 24 -5.13 -10.19 -7.05
C ALA A 24 -6.11 -9.24 -6.35
N VAL A 25 -7.00 -9.78 -5.50
CA VAL A 25 -7.96 -9.00 -4.70
C VAL A 25 -8.03 -9.56 -3.29
N TRP A 26 -7.93 -8.68 -2.31
CA TRP A 26 -8.17 -9.02 -0.90
C TRP A 26 -9.66 -8.89 -0.57
N GLU A 27 -10.22 -9.93 0.04
CA GLU A 27 -11.60 -9.94 0.53
C GLU A 27 -11.62 -10.30 2.00
N PHE A 28 -12.47 -9.61 2.76
CA PHE A 28 -12.69 -9.96 4.16
C PHE A 28 -13.82 -10.97 4.29
N ASP A 29 -13.53 -12.10 4.94
CA ASP A 29 -14.50 -13.13 5.28
C ASP A 29 -14.37 -13.42 6.79
N PRO A 30 -15.37 -13.13 7.63
CA PRO A 30 -15.29 -13.30 9.08
C PRO A 30 -15.07 -14.76 9.51
N ASP A 31 -15.54 -15.71 8.71
CA ASP A 31 -15.52 -17.14 8.97
C ASP A 31 -14.32 -17.85 8.32
N HIS A 32 -13.53 -17.12 7.51
CA HIS A 32 -12.33 -17.67 6.93
C HIS A 32 -11.26 -17.98 7.98
N GLY A 33 -10.63 -19.15 7.83
CA GLY A 33 -9.52 -19.62 8.64
C GLY A 33 -9.92 -20.21 9.98
N THR A 34 -9.10 -21.13 10.47
CA THR A 34 -9.19 -21.70 11.82
C THR A 34 -8.97 -20.64 12.91
N PRO A 35 -9.43 -20.87 14.15
CA PRO A 35 -9.11 -19.99 15.28
C PRO A 35 -7.60 -19.73 15.42
N GLU A 36 -6.77 -20.73 15.20
CA GLU A 36 -5.31 -20.66 15.30
C GLU A 36 -4.72 -19.77 14.19
N GLU A 37 -5.24 -19.87 12.97
CA GLU A 37 -4.84 -19.02 11.84
C GLU A 37 -5.22 -17.56 12.11
N ARG A 38 -6.46 -17.31 12.54
CA ARG A 38 -6.93 -15.96 12.90
C ARG A 38 -6.09 -15.36 14.03
N ALA A 39 -5.78 -16.14 15.07
CA ALA A 39 -4.86 -15.73 16.13
C ALA A 39 -3.45 -15.45 15.60
N GLY A 40 -2.97 -16.21 14.61
CA GLY A 40 -1.72 -15.96 13.91
C GLY A 40 -1.69 -14.61 13.20
N VAL A 41 -2.75 -14.26 12.48
CA VAL A 41 -2.87 -12.94 11.84
C VAL A 41 -2.83 -11.81 12.87
N GLU A 42 -3.53 -11.95 14.00
CA GLU A 42 -3.49 -10.94 15.07
C GLU A 42 -2.12 -10.81 15.73
N ARG A 43 -1.37 -11.92 15.86
CA ARG A 43 0.03 -11.85 16.32
C ARG A 43 0.90 -11.07 15.34
N LEU A 44 0.81 -11.36 14.03
CA LEU A 44 1.57 -10.65 13.00
C LEU A 44 1.25 -9.15 12.96
N ARG A 45 -0.02 -8.78 13.15
CA ARG A 45 -0.44 -7.38 13.23
C ARG A 45 0.23 -6.65 14.39
N ARG A 46 0.22 -7.26 15.58
CA ARG A 46 0.89 -6.69 16.77
C ARG A 46 2.39 -6.57 16.58
N GLU A 47 3.03 -7.64 16.11
CA GLU A 47 4.48 -7.66 15.85
C GLU A 47 4.89 -6.56 14.86
N PHE A 48 4.12 -6.35 13.79
CA PHE A 48 4.37 -5.25 12.86
C PHE A 48 4.25 -3.89 13.55
N THR A 49 3.21 -3.66 14.35
CA THR A 49 3.03 -2.39 15.08
C THR A 49 4.16 -2.13 16.09
N ASP A 50 4.60 -3.17 16.81
CA ASP A 50 5.68 -3.10 17.80
C ASP A 50 7.03 -2.79 17.14
N HIS A 51 7.24 -3.27 15.91
CA HIS A 51 8.47 -3.07 15.15
C HIS A 51 8.37 -2.03 14.03
N ARG A 52 7.26 -1.31 13.92
CA ARG A 52 6.95 -0.45 12.77
C ARG A 52 8.02 0.60 12.43
N LEU A 53 8.78 1.06 13.42
CA LEU A 53 9.86 2.04 13.22
C LEU A 53 11.18 1.40 12.77
N ARG A 54 11.38 0.11 13.04
CA ARG A 54 12.56 -0.67 12.64
C ARG A 54 12.36 -1.43 11.33
N ARG A 55 11.13 -1.89 11.08
CA ARG A 55 10.70 -2.63 9.90
C ARG A 55 9.40 -2.00 9.41
N ARG A 56 9.55 -1.08 8.46
CA ARG A 56 8.43 -0.31 7.87
C ARG A 56 7.80 -1.04 6.69
N GLU A 57 8.55 -1.90 6.02
CA GLU A 57 8.12 -2.59 4.81
C GLU A 57 7.22 -3.78 5.14
N SER A 58 6.22 -4.03 4.30
CA SER A 58 5.46 -5.29 4.34
C SER A 58 6.37 -6.45 3.98
N ALA A 59 6.26 -7.55 4.71
CA ALA A 59 6.90 -8.83 4.36
C ALA A 59 5.90 -9.81 3.72
N ASP A 60 4.73 -9.33 3.30
CA ASP A 60 3.64 -10.14 2.69
C ASP A 60 3.22 -11.36 3.53
N LEU A 61 3.41 -11.28 4.86
CA LEU A 61 3.29 -12.46 5.73
C LEU A 61 1.90 -13.10 5.66
N LEU A 62 0.84 -12.30 5.53
CA LEU A 62 -0.52 -12.83 5.39
C LEU A 62 -0.72 -13.59 4.07
N MET A 63 -0.16 -13.09 2.97
CA MET A 63 -0.18 -13.77 1.67
C MET A 63 0.63 -15.06 1.75
N ARG A 64 1.87 -14.97 2.24
CA ARG A 64 2.78 -16.11 2.39
C ARG A 64 2.18 -17.21 3.26
N MET A 65 1.49 -16.87 4.35
CA MET A 65 0.77 -17.83 5.18
C MET A 65 -0.31 -18.60 4.41
N GLN A 66 -1.06 -17.91 3.54
CA GLN A 66 -2.13 -18.54 2.75
C GLN A 66 -1.57 -19.41 1.64
N PHE A 67 -0.51 -18.95 0.97
CA PHE A 67 0.10 -19.65 -0.17
C PHE A 67 0.93 -20.84 0.29
N ALA A 68 1.67 -20.72 1.39
CA ALA A 68 2.35 -21.85 2.01
C ALA A 68 1.39 -22.99 2.39
N LYS A 69 0.10 -22.70 2.62
CA LYS A 69 -0.94 -23.71 2.85
C LYS A 69 -1.49 -24.30 1.56
N GLN A 70 -1.75 -23.47 0.56
CA GLN A 70 -2.32 -23.89 -0.73
C GLN A 70 -1.31 -24.72 -1.55
N ASN A 71 -0.04 -24.34 -1.49
CA ASN A 71 1.05 -24.95 -2.25
C ASN A 71 1.79 -26.03 -1.44
N LYS A 72 1.16 -26.60 -0.40
CA LYS A 72 1.71 -27.63 0.51
C LYS A 72 2.28 -28.89 -0.18
N ASN A 73 2.12 -29.03 -1.49
CA ASN A 73 2.63 -30.14 -2.29
C ASN A 73 4.04 -29.93 -2.85
N GLN A 74 4.74 -28.83 -2.51
CA GLN A 74 6.15 -28.62 -2.90
C GLN A 74 7.08 -28.77 -1.68
N THR A 75 7.47 -30.01 -1.40
CA THR A 75 8.83 -30.40 -0.95
C THR A 75 9.45 -29.73 0.29
N ARG A 76 8.69 -29.39 1.34
CA ARG A 76 9.30 -28.94 2.63
C ARG A 76 10.29 -29.94 3.25
N ASP A 77 10.10 -31.25 3.01
CA ASP A 77 10.99 -32.29 3.54
C ASP A 77 12.34 -32.40 2.80
N ARG A 78 12.56 -31.63 1.72
CA ARG A 78 13.80 -31.68 0.91
C ARG A 78 14.68 -30.44 1.02
N ILE A 79 14.31 -29.46 1.85
CA ILE A 79 15.01 -28.18 1.97
C ILE A 79 16.26 -28.38 2.85
N PRO A 80 17.49 -28.16 2.32
CA PRO A 80 18.71 -28.26 3.13
C PRO A 80 18.71 -27.22 4.26
N PRO A 81 19.25 -27.49 5.46
CA PRO A 81 19.29 -26.52 6.55
C PRO A 81 20.07 -25.25 6.16
N VAL A 82 19.69 -24.12 6.75
CA VAL A 82 20.39 -22.84 6.54
C VAL A 82 21.78 -22.93 7.16
N LYS A 83 22.82 -22.84 6.32
CA LYS A 83 24.21 -22.65 6.78
C LYS A 83 24.53 -21.16 6.75
N LYS A 84 24.71 -20.54 7.93
CA LYS A 84 25.31 -19.20 8.04
C LYS A 84 26.81 -19.37 8.01
N LEU A 85 27.46 -18.81 7.01
CA LEU A 85 28.91 -18.81 6.91
C LEU A 85 29.49 -17.77 7.87
N GLY A 86 30.58 -18.12 8.57
CA GLY A 86 31.45 -17.14 9.23
C GLY A 86 32.19 -16.26 8.22
N GLY A 87 32.81 -15.17 8.69
CA GLY A 87 33.50 -14.19 7.83
C GLY A 87 34.66 -14.77 7.00
N ASP A 88 35.27 -15.87 7.46
CA ASP A 88 36.43 -16.51 6.83
C ASP A 88 36.08 -17.85 6.15
N GLU A 89 34.81 -18.26 6.11
CA GLU A 89 34.40 -19.49 5.43
C GLU A 89 34.27 -19.30 3.92
N GLU A 90 34.91 -20.19 3.15
CA GLU A 90 34.83 -20.17 1.69
C GLU A 90 33.45 -20.62 1.18
N VAL A 91 32.93 -19.90 0.19
CA VAL A 91 31.67 -20.25 -0.49
C VAL A 91 31.95 -21.37 -1.49
N THR A 92 31.66 -22.61 -1.11
CA THR A 92 31.76 -23.76 -2.03
C THR A 92 30.55 -23.85 -2.95
N GLU A 93 30.70 -24.57 -4.06
CA GLU A 93 29.61 -24.85 -5.00
C GLU A 93 28.42 -25.52 -4.31
N GLU A 94 28.66 -26.45 -3.38
CA GLU A 94 27.60 -27.13 -2.62
C GLU A 94 26.80 -26.15 -1.76
N ILE A 95 27.47 -25.18 -1.13
CA ILE A 95 26.82 -24.16 -0.31
C ILE A 95 25.97 -23.24 -1.21
N ALA A 96 26.50 -22.83 -2.36
CA ALA A 96 25.80 -22.01 -3.33
C ALA A 96 24.56 -22.75 -3.87
N MET A 97 24.71 -24.02 -4.29
CA MET A 97 23.63 -24.84 -4.82
C MET A 97 22.57 -25.16 -3.77
N ALA A 98 22.95 -25.44 -2.52
CA ALA A 98 21.99 -25.61 -1.43
C ALA A 98 21.19 -24.32 -1.19
N SER A 99 21.85 -23.16 -1.24
CA SER A 99 21.19 -21.86 -1.07
C SER A 99 20.25 -21.51 -2.22
N LEU A 100 20.65 -21.79 -3.45
CA LEU A 100 19.82 -21.61 -4.64
C LEU A 100 18.57 -22.50 -4.58
N ARG A 101 18.72 -23.79 -4.23
CA ARG A 101 17.57 -24.71 -4.09
C ARG A 101 16.58 -24.21 -3.05
N ARG A 102 17.05 -23.74 -1.89
CA ARG A 102 16.18 -23.11 -0.87
C ARG A 102 15.42 -21.90 -1.42
N ALA A 103 16.12 -21.03 -2.13
CA ALA A 103 15.51 -19.81 -2.68
C ALA A 103 14.45 -20.15 -3.74
N LEU A 104 14.74 -21.10 -4.63
CA LEU A 104 13.80 -21.56 -5.65
C LEU A 104 12.59 -22.26 -5.04
N ASP A 105 12.79 -23.12 -4.03
CA ASP A 105 11.69 -23.80 -3.34
C ASP A 105 10.78 -22.79 -2.62
N GLU A 106 11.38 -21.84 -1.88
CA GLU A 106 10.62 -20.78 -1.21
C GLU A 106 9.86 -19.92 -2.23
N PHE A 107 10.50 -19.46 -3.30
CA PHE A 107 9.86 -18.60 -4.28
C PHE A 107 8.77 -19.33 -5.07
N SER A 108 8.99 -20.60 -5.44
CA SER A 108 7.98 -21.43 -6.12
C SER A 108 6.76 -21.67 -5.23
N SER A 109 6.95 -21.78 -3.91
CA SER A 109 5.84 -21.92 -2.96
C SER A 109 4.93 -20.70 -2.89
N LEU A 110 5.35 -19.54 -3.42
CA LEU A 110 4.57 -18.32 -3.49
C LEU A 110 3.85 -18.12 -4.84
N GLN A 111 4.03 -19.02 -5.81
CA GLN A 111 3.34 -18.94 -7.09
C GLN A 111 1.84 -19.15 -6.90
N ALA A 112 1.02 -18.29 -7.50
CA ALA A 112 -0.43 -18.43 -7.51
C ALA A 112 -0.90 -19.51 -8.50
N GLY A 113 -2.13 -19.99 -8.32
CA GLY A 113 -2.68 -21.06 -9.15
C GLY A 113 -2.83 -20.73 -10.64
N ASP A 114 -2.78 -19.45 -11.02
CA ASP A 114 -2.79 -18.96 -12.41
C ASP A 114 -1.38 -18.66 -12.96
N GLY A 115 -0.33 -18.96 -12.17
CA GLY A 115 1.06 -18.87 -12.57
C GLY A 115 1.79 -17.58 -12.22
N HIS A 116 1.10 -16.53 -11.73
CA HIS A 116 1.75 -15.27 -11.33
C HIS A 116 2.28 -15.31 -9.88
N TRP A 117 3.09 -14.32 -9.50
CA TRP A 117 3.53 -14.12 -8.11
C TRP A 117 2.88 -12.87 -7.52
N PRO A 118 1.92 -13.02 -6.59
CA PRO A 118 1.37 -11.86 -5.90
C PRO A 118 2.40 -11.29 -4.92
N GLY A 119 2.37 -9.98 -4.75
CA GLY A 119 3.24 -9.27 -3.81
C GLY A 119 2.73 -7.87 -3.55
N ASP A 120 3.12 -7.32 -2.40
CA ASP A 120 2.84 -5.93 -2.07
C ASP A 120 3.68 -4.98 -2.92
N ILE A 121 3.05 -3.92 -3.41
CA ILE A 121 3.68 -2.79 -4.10
C ILE A 121 3.43 -1.50 -3.31
N SER A 122 3.78 -1.55 -2.03
CA SER A 122 3.75 -0.39 -1.16
C SER A 122 4.91 0.57 -1.46
N GLY A 123 4.74 1.82 -1.05
CA GLY A 123 5.81 2.81 -1.13
C GLY A 123 5.29 4.23 -1.12
N ILE A 124 4.19 4.49 -1.83
CA ILE A 124 3.60 5.84 -1.95
C ILE A 124 2.45 5.98 -0.96
N MET A 125 2.64 6.86 0.03
CA MET A 125 1.70 7.07 1.14
C MET A 125 0.52 7.98 0.79
N THR A 126 0.39 8.39 -0.48
CA THR A 126 -0.63 9.37 -0.94
C THR A 126 -1.63 8.78 -1.93
N ILE A 127 -1.44 7.54 -2.39
CA ILE A 127 -2.38 6.85 -3.30
C ILE A 127 -3.69 6.54 -2.57
N MET A 128 -3.62 5.92 -1.39
CA MET A 128 -4.80 5.63 -0.57
C MET A 128 -5.57 6.89 -0.17
N PRO A 129 -4.91 7.99 0.27
CA PRO A 129 -5.58 9.27 0.43
C PRO A 129 -6.33 9.75 -0.81
N GLY A 130 -5.73 9.71 -2.00
CA GLY A 130 -6.40 10.10 -3.25
C GLY A 130 -7.66 9.29 -3.52
N LEU A 131 -7.62 7.97 -3.30
CA LEU A 131 -8.80 7.11 -3.41
C LEU A 131 -9.90 7.50 -2.41
N ILE A 132 -9.55 7.71 -1.14
CA ILE A 132 -10.53 8.09 -0.11
C ILE A 132 -11.14 9.46 -0.40
N PHE A 133 -10.35 10.41 -0.90
CA PHE A 133 -10.86 11.74 -1.27
C PHE A 133 -11.85 11.64 -2.43
N ALA A 134 -11.52 10.88 -3.49
CA ALA A 134 -12.41 10.64 -4.61
C ALA A 134 -13.72 9.96 -4.17
N LEU A 135 -13.63 8.91 -3.34
CA LEU A 135 -14.81 8.21 -2.82
C LEU A 135 -15.67 9.08 -1.91
N TYR A 136 -15.05 9.95 -1.12
CA TYR A 136 -15.77 10.90 -0.28
C TYR A 136 -16.54 11.92 -1.12
N VAL A 137 -15.88 12.56 -2.09
CA VAL A 137 -16.48 13.58 -2.96
C VAL A 137 -17.60 13.00 -3.83
N THR A 138 -17.45 11.75 -4.27
CA THR A 138 -18.48 11.03 -5.05
C THR A 138 -19.58 10.40 -4.19
N GLY A 139 -19.55 10.58 -2.86
CA GLY A 139 -20.54 9.98 -1.94
C GLY A 139 -20.54 8.45 -1.93
N SER A 140 -19.48 7.81 -2.41
CA SER A 140 -19.39 6.36 -2.62
C SER A 140 -18.54 5.65 -1.56
N LEU A 141 -18.07 6.37 -0.54
CA LEU A 141 -17.18 5.83 0.49
C LEU A 141 -17.80 4.66 1.28
N ASP A 142 -19.07 4.76 1.69
CA ASP A 142 -19.78 3.67 2.40
C ASP A 142 -20.11 2.48 1.50
N ALA A 143 -20.32 2.73 0.20
CA ALA A 143 -20.60 1.68 -0.77
C ALA A 143 -19.35 0.84 -1.10
N VAL A 144 -18.19 1.49 -1.19
CA VAL A 144 -16.94 0.83 -1.61
C VAL A 144 -16.11 0.34 -0.43
N MET A 145 -16.04 1.11 0.66
CA MET A 145 -15.16 0.81 1.80
C MET A 145 -15.95 0.29 2.99
N SER A 146 -15.97 -1.04 3.14
CA SER A 146 -16.51 -1.69 4.34
C SER A 146 -15.78 -1.25 5.62
N SER A 147 -16.39 -1.51 6.78
CA SER A 147 -15.79 -1.24 8.10
C SER A 147 -14.38 -1.85 8.25
N GLU A 148 -14.19 -3.03 7.65
CA GLU A 148 -12.93 -3.75 7.63
C GLU A 148 -11.87 -3.04 6.79
N HIS A 149 -12.21 -2.58 5.58
CA HIS A 149 -11.30 -1.75 4.79
C HIS A 149 -10.86 -0.51 5.58
N ARG A 150 -11.81 0.20 6.21
CA ARG A 150 -11.51 1.40 7.01
C ARG A 150 -10.61 1.09 8.19
N ARG A 151 -10.79 -0.06 8.84
CA ARG A 151 -9.93 -0.51 9.94
C ARG A 151 -8.50 -0.77 9.46
N GLU A 152 -8.33 -1.46 8.33
CA GLU A 152 -7.00 -1.75 7.78
C GLU A 152 -6.30 -0.48 7.26
N ILE A 153 -7.03 0.45 6.64
CA ILE A 153 -6.49 1.73 6.17
C ILE A 153 -5.99 2.56 7.35
N ARG A 154 -6.79 2.68 8.41
CA ARG A 154 -6.36 3.36 9.65
C ARG A 154 -5.12 2.69 10.23
N ARG A 155 -5.11 1.36 10.36
CA ARG A 155 -3.95 0.61 10.86
C ARG A 155 -2.71 0.87 10.01
N TYR A 156 -2.84 0.84 8.69
CA TYR A 156 -1.74 1.13 7.77
C TYR A 156 -1.19 2.54 8.00
N ILE A 157 -2.05 3.56 8.01
CA ILE A 157 -1.61 4.95 8.19
C ILE A 157 -0.91 5.12 9.54
N TYR A 158 -1.50 4.65 10.65
CA TYR A 158 -0.89 4.80 11.98
C TYR A 158 0.42 4.01 12.14
N ASN A 159 0.54 2.85 11.51
CA ASN A 159 1.79 2.10 11.55
C ASN A 159 2.95 2.83 10.83
N HIS A 160 2.65 3.72 9.89
CA HIS A 160 3.64 4.48 9.14
C HIS A 160 3.78 5.93 9.60
N GLN A 161 3.20 6.28 10.75
CA GLN A 161 3.44 7.58 11.37
C GLN A 161 4.87 7.64 11.91
N ASN A 162 5.58 8.72 11.59
CA ASN A 162 6.94 8.96 12.07
C ASN A 162 6.95 9.35 13.56
N GLU A 163 8.13 9.25 14.17
CA GLU A 163 8.33 9.61 15.58
C GLU A 163 8.04 11.08 15.89
N ASP A 164 8.07 11.97 14.90
CA ASP A 164 7.71 13.38 15.02
C ASP A 164 6.19 13.63 14.97
N GLY A 165 5.39 12.60 14.68
CA GLY A 165 3.94 12.67 14.54
C GLY A 165 3.45 12.94 13.11
N GLY A 166 4.34 13.19 12.16
CA GLY A 166 3.98 13.39 10.75
C GLY A 166 3.98 12.09 9.93
N TRP A 167 3.74 12.25 8.63
CA TRP A 167 3.86 11.18 7.64
C TRP A 167 4.67 11.65 6.44
N GLY A 168 5.52 10.76 5.90
CA GLY A 168 6.21 10.98 4.64
C GLY A 168 5.27 10.83 3.44
N SER A 169 5.68 11.35 2.28
CA SER A 169 5.01 11.06 1.01
C SER A 169 5.36 9.66 0.50
N LEU A 170 6.50 9.12 0.96
CA LEU A 170 6.90 7.73 0.77
C LEU A 170 7.09 7.03 2.12
N LEU A 171 6.95 5.71 2.14
CA LEU A 171 6.96 4.85 3.34
C LEU A 171 8.18 5.06 4.26
N LEU A 172 9.37 5.19 3.65
CA LEU A 172 10.65 5.28 4.36
C LEU A 172 11.16 6.72 4.50
N THR A 173 10.37 7.72 4.09
CA THR A 173 10.79 9.12 4.12
C THR A 173 10.40 9.82 5.42
N SER A 174 11.13 10.89 5.72
CA SER A 174 10.76 11.84 6.76
C SER A 174 9.40 12.48 6.48
N SER A 175 8.80 13.04 7.52
CA SER A 175 7.51 13.69 7.43
C SER A 175 7.55 14.86 6.45
N SER A 176 6.50 15.00 5.63
CA SER A 176 6.39 16.07 4.65
C SER A 176 5.00 16.70 4.72
N MET A 177 4.86 17.97 4.33
CA MET A 177 3.55 18.62 4.38
C MET A 177 2.51 17.88 3.51
N PHE A 178 2.94 17.34 2.37
CA PHE A 178 2.07 16.55 1.50
C PHE A 178 1.65 15.23 2.16
N GLY A 179 2.60 14.45 2.68
CA GLY A 179 2.33 13.17 3.33
C GLY A 179 1.48 13.34 4.58
N THR A 180 1.85 14.28 5.46
CA THR A 180 1.14 14.52 6.72
C THR A 180 -0.28 15.01 6.49
N CYS A 181 -0.49 16.03 5.65
CA CYS A 181 -1.84 16.55 5.43
C CYS A 181 -2.76 15.51 4.77
N THR A 182 -2.29 14.80 3.74
CA THR A 182 -3.13 13.82 3.04
C THR A 182 -3.54 12.66 3.95
N ASN A 183 -2.61 12.13 4.75
CA ASN A 183 -2.90 11.07 5.71
C ASN A 183 -3.77 11.56 6.88
N TYR A 184 -3.52 12.76 7.41
CA TYR A 184 -4.37 13.37 8.44
C TYR A 184 -5.81 13.51 7.97
N ILE A 185 -6.03 14.11 6.78
CA ILE A 185 -7.37 14.29 6.22
C ILE A 185 -8.03 12.94 5.96
N THR A 186 -7.28 11.94 5.47
CA THR A 186 -7.81 10.58 5.28
C THR A 186 -8.35 10.01 6.59
N LEU A 187 -7.60 10.13 7.69
CA LEU A 187 -8.06 9.69 9.01
C LEU A 187 -9.31 10.46 9.46
N ARG A 188 -9.37 11.78 9.23
CA ARG A 188 -10.57 12.59 9.51
C ARG A 188 -11.80 12.11 8.72
N LEU A 189 -11.66 11.86 7.43
CA LEU A 189 -12.75 11.36 6.59
C LEU A 189 -13.20 9.94 6.97
N LEU A 190 -12.32 9.16 7.60
CA LEU A 190 -12.63 7.85 8.17
C LEU A 190 -13.20 7.91 9.60
N GLY A 191 -13.50 9.10 10.11
CA GLY A 191 -14.17 9.33 11.39
C GLY A 191 -13.24 9.43 12.61
N GLU A 192 -11.92 9.53 12.41
CA GLU A 192 -10.99 9.75 13.52
C GLU A 192 -11.04 11.22 13.99
N GLU A 193 -11.00 11.43 15.31
CA GLU A 193 -11.09 12.74 15.93
C GLU A 193 -9.89 13.01 16.85
N PRO A 194 -9.14 14.12 16.66
CA PRO A 194 -7.90 14.38 17.40
C PRO A 194 -8.14 14.62 18.89
N ARG A 195 -9.37 14.98 19.30
CA ARG A 195 -9.73 15.15 20.71
C ARG A 195 -9.54 13.85 21.52
N TRP A 196 -9.74 12.70 20.88
CA TRP A 196 -9.73 11.39 21.54
C TRP A 196 -8.63 10.46 21.01
N ASN A 197 -7.83 10.93 20.04
CA ASN A 197 -6.77 10.17 19.40
C ASN A 197 -5.47 11.00 19.41
N GLU A 198 -4.57 10.64 20.32
CA GLU A 198 -3.30 11.35 20.51
C GLU A 198 -2.41 11.29 19.26
N GLN A 199 -2.32 10.14 18.60
CA GLN A 199 -1.56 10.00 17.36
C GLN A 199 -2.06 10.97 16.28
N LEU A 200 -3.38 11.11 16.12
CA LEU A 200 -3.96 12.06 15.17
C LEU A 200 -3.70 13.51 15.58
N ALA A 201 -3.80 13.82 16.88
CA ALA A 201 -3.49 15.15 17.41
C ALA A 201 -2.03 15.54 17.16
N ARG A 202 -1.08 14.60 17.28
CA ARG A 202 0.33 14.83 16.95
C ARG A 202 0.52 15.17 15.48
N GLY A 203 -0.20 14.50 14.59
CA GLY A 203 -0.23 14.85 13.16
C GLY A 203 -0.75 16.26 12.90
N GLN A 204 -1.82 16.66 13.58
CA GLN A 204 -2.35 18.02 13.52
C GLN A 204 -1.32 19.06 14.00
N SER A 205 -0.71 18.81 15.16
CA SER A 205 0.31 19.68 15.73
C SER A 205 1.51 19.80 14.80
N TRP A 206 1.94 18.71 14.16
CA TRP A 206 3.01 18.72 13.17
C TRP A 206 2.65 19.62 11.98
N ILE A 207 1.43 19.52 11.44
CA ILE A 207 0.99 20.37 10.32
C ILE A 207 1.06 21.86 10.71
N ILE A 208 0.52 22.21 11.88
CA ILE A 208 0.46 23.60 12.35
C ILE A 208 1.86 24.15 12.61
N SER A 209 2.74 23.38 13.27
CA SER A 209 4.09 23.84 13.61
C SER A 209 5.02 23.98 12.39
N HIS A 210 4.70 23.30 11.28
CA HIS A 210 5.49 23.35 10.04
C HIS A 210 4.91 24.30 8.98
N GLY A 211 4.06 25.27 9.38
CA GLY A 211 3.56 26.34 8.50
C GLY A 211 2.21 26.08 7.84
N GLY A 212 1.59 24.93 8.11
CA GLY A 212 0.23 24.62 7.68
C GLY A 212 0.08 24.12 6.24
N ALA A 213 -1.15 23.72 5.92
CA ALA A 213 -1.48 23.03 4.67
C ALA A 213 -1.29 23.87 3.39
N THR A 214 -1.13 25.19 3.52
CA THR A 214 -0.82 26.10 2.39
C THR A 214 0.55 25.81 1.76
N LEU A 215 1.45 25.14 2.49
CA LEU A 215 2.76 24.70 2.02
C LEU A 215 2.73 23.34 1.31
N MET A 216 1.55 22.74 1.09
CA MET A 216 1.43 21.56 0.25
C MET A 216 1.87 21.88 -1.20
N PRO A 217 2.47 20.91 -1.92
CA PRO A 217 2.73 21.05 -3.35
C PRO A 217 1.43 21.16 -4.15
N GLN A 218 1.51 21.57 -5.41
CA GLN A 218 0.35 21.82 -6.27
C GLN A 218 -0.67 20.66 -6.28
N TRP A 219 -0.20 19.41 -6.40
CA TRP A 219 -1.07 18.22 -6.32
C TRP A 219 -1.87 18.15 -5.02
N GLY A 220 -1.24 18.54 -3.91
CA GLY A 220 -1.89 18.63 -2.60
C GLY A 220 -2.97 19.71 -2.55
N LYS A 221 -2.65 20.91 -3.05
CA LYS A 221 -3.59 22.04 -3.10
C LYS A 221 -4.81 21.73 -3.98
N ILE A 222 -4.62 21.03 -5.10
CA ILE A 222 -5.71 20.56 -5.96
C ILE A 222 -6.65 19.66 -5.15
N TRP A 223 -6.12 18.66 -4.44
CA TRP A 223 -6.94 17.79 -3.58
C TRP A 223 -7.68 18.54 -2.48
N LEU A 224 -7.03 19.50 -1.82
CA LEU A 224 -7.72 20.34 -0.83
C LEU A 224 -8.84 21.16 -1.47
N SER A 225 -8.63 21.66 -2.69
CA SER A 225 -9.64 22.45 -3.41
C SER A 225 -10.84 21.59 -3.83
N VAL A 226 -10.59 20.36 -4.28
CA VAL A 226 -11.63 19.35 -4.56
C VAL A 226 -12.44 19.01 -3.31
N LEU A 227 -11.80 18.99 -2.13
CA LEU A 227 -12.47 18.77 -0.84
C LEU A 227 -13.14 20.03 -0.26
N GLY A 228 -13.00 21.19 -0.90
CA GLY A 228 -13.50 22.48 -0.40
C GLY A 228 -12.73 23.06 0.79
N LEU A 229 -11.49 22.61 1.01
CA LEU A 229 -10.62 23.05 2.10
C LEU A 229 -9.60 24.13 1.68
N TYR A 230 -9.49 24.41 0.38
CA TYR A 230 -8.58 25.40 -0.17
C TYR A 230 -9.22 26.09 -1.38
N ASP A 231 -8.97 27.38 -1.55
CA ASP A 231 -9.55 28.13 -2.67
C ASP A 231 -8.84 27.79 -3.99
N TRP A 232 -9.62 27.58 -5.05
CA TRP A 232 -9.08 27.22 -6.37
C TRP A 232 -8.12 28.29 -6.92
N SER A 233 -8.31 29.58 -6.59
CA SER A 233 -7.42 30.68 -6.99
C SER A 233 -6.00 30.58 -6.41
N GLY A 234 -5.80 29.78 -5.37
CA GLY A 234 -4.47 29.51 -4.80
C GLY A 234 -3.66 28.44 -5.56
N ASN A 235 -4.24 27.80 -6.58
CA ASN A 235 -3.54 26.86 -7.44
C ASN A 235 -2.96 27.57 -8.67
N ASN A 236 -1.82 27.09 -9.16
CA ASN A 236 -1.39 27.45 -10.50
C ASN A 236 -2.42 26.94 -11.51
N PRO A 237 -2.77 27.71 -12.56
CA PRO A 237 -3.71 27.28 -13.59
C PRO A 237 -3.28 25.96 -14.22
N ILE A 238 -4.25 25.07 -14.41
CA ILE A 238 -4.12 23.88 -15.26
C ILE A 238 -4.73 24.30 -16.60
N PHE A 239 -4.00 24.12 -17.70
CA PHE A 239 -4.39 24.60 -19.02
C PHE A 239 -4.97 23.46 -19.88
N PRO A 240 -6.27 23.12 -19.74
CA PRO A 240 -6.89 22.11 -20.61
C PRO A 240 -6.81 22.49 -22.10
N GLU A 241 -6.71 23.79 -22.42
CA GLU A 241 -6.57 24.30 -23.78
C GLU A 241 -5.30 23.82 -24.48
N LEU A 242 -4.27 23.37 -23.73
CA LEU A 242 -3.06 22.79 -24.33
C LEU A 242 -3.36 21.54 -25.17
N TRP A 243 -4.44 20.83 -24.86
CA TRP A 243 -4.90 19.69 -25.66
C TRP A 243 -5.47 20.08 -27.03
N LEU A 244 -5.81 21.36 -27.23
CA LEU A 244 -6.34 21.90 -28.49
C LEU A 244 -5.24 22.50 -29.38
N THR A 245 -4.01 22.58 -28.87
CA THR A 245 -2.90 23.20 -29.60
C THR A 245 -2.43 22.30 -30.75
N PRO A 246 -1.90 22.83 -31.86
CA PRO A 246 -1.32 22.01 -32.91
C PRO A 246 -0.19 21.10 -32.39
N GLN A 247 -0.18 19.83 -32.80
CA GLN A 247 0.79 18.82 -32.35
C GLN A 247 2.26 19.21 -32.53
N PHE A 248 2.57 20.07 -33.51
CA PHE A 248 3.95 20.51 -33.79
C PHE A 248 4.50 21.50 -32.74
N LEU A 249 3.66 22.04 -31.86
CA LEU A 249 4.11 22.96 -30.82
C LEU A 249 4.81 22.18 -29.70
N PRO A 250 5.93 22.69 -29.14
CA PRO A 250 6.78 21.95 -28.19
C PRO A 250 6.12 21.69 -26.83
N PHE A 251 4.97 22.29 -26.56
CA PHE A 251 4.18 22.13 -25.34
C PHE A 251 2.86 21.38 -25.57
N HIS A 252 2.61 20.90 -26.79
CA HIS A 252 1.47 20.02 -27.04
C HIS A 252 1.68 18.70 -26.27
N GLN A 253 0.61 18.16 -25.69
CA GLN A 253 0.69 16.97 -24.81
C GLN A 253 1.29 15.73 -25.50
N GLN A 254 1.16 15.64 -26.82
CA GLN A 254 1.70 14.55 -27.64
C GLN A 254 2.99 14.92 -28.39
N ALA A 255 3.58 16.10 -28.15
CA ALA A 255 4.77 16.54 -28.88
C ALA A 255 5.99 15.59 -28.69
N ASN A 256 5.96 14.71 -27.67
CA ASN A 256 7.00 13.72 -27.39
C ASN A 256 6.62 12.28 -27.74
N SER A 257 5.51 12.02 -28.44
CA SER A 257 5.14 10.65 -28.87
C SER A 257 5.59 10.29 -30.29
N GLY A 258 6.56 11.02 -30.86
CA GLY A 258 7.04 10.84 -32.22
C GLY A 258 8.56 10.68 -32.33
N ALA A 259 9.08 9.51 -31.94
CA ALA A 259 10.21 8.77 -32.53
C ALA A 259 10.57 7.58 -31.62
#